data_AF-A0A401ZY12-F1
#
_entry.id   AF-A0A401ZY12-F1
#
_cell.length_a   1.000
_cell.length_b   1.000
_cell.length_c   1.000
_cell.angle_alpha   90.00
_cell.angle_beta   90.00
_cell.angle_gamma   90.00
#
_symmetry.space_group_name_H-M   'P 1'
#
loop_
_entity.id
_entity.type
_entity.pdbx_description
1 polymer ?
#
loop_
_entity_poly.entity_id
_entity_poly.type
_entity_poly.pdbx_seq_one_letter_code
_entity_poly.pdbx_strand_id
1 'polypeptide(L)'
;MTEKISYPFDDMSTTSKDLRTFIHEQWTQHDALFMQNPDSYATITQSIANLIPDGKGKSHELKTALASYHQQFHSCYDALHTLAEQIDKASQQMGQTDTDVKKSFEQSPKGFE
;
A
#
# COMPACT_ATOMS: atom_id res chain seq x y z
N MET A 1 -30.29 -3.95 25.86
CA MET A 1 -30.02 -3.06 24.73
C MET A 1 -28.98 -3.76 23.88
N THR A 2 -29.35 -4.26 22.71
CA THR A 2 -28.41 -4.91 21.79
C THR A 2 -27.55 -3.81 21.18
N GLU A 3 -26.27 -3.75 21.51
CA GLU A 3 -25.33 -2.84 20.84
C GLU A 3 -25.48 -3.06 19.33
N LYS A 4 -25.90 -2.00 18.62
CA LYS A 4 -25.82 -1.98 17.17
C LYS A 4 -24.33 -2.04 16.84
N ILE A 5 -23.85 -3.23 16.49
CA ILE A 5 -22.52 -3.39 15.89
C ILE A 5 -22.62 -2.77 14.50
N SER A 6 -22.39 -1.45 14.43
CA SER A 6 -22.22 -0.74 13.18
C SER A 6 -20.79 -1.02 12.72
N TYR A 7 -20.64 -1.90 11.72
CA TYR A 7 -19.33 -2.11 11.11
C TYR A 7 -18.90 -0.81 10.41
N PRO A 8 -17.70 -0.27 10.68
CA PRO A 8 -17.26 1.02 10.16
C PRO A 8 -16.73 0.88 8.73
N PHE A 9 -17.54 0.35 7.81
CA PHE A 9 -17.12 0.09 6.43
C PHE A 9 -16.73 1.39 5.69
N ASP A 10 -17.37 2.52 6.00
CA ASP A 10 -17.01 3.83 5.45
C ASP A 10 -15.61 4.27 5.91
N ASP A 11 -15.27 4.05 7.19
CA ASP A 11 -13.94 4.34 7.72
C ASP A 11 -12.88 3.41 7.12
N MET A 12 -13.24 2.15 6.86
CA MET A 12 -12.35 1.18 6.20
C MET A 12 -12.08 1.55 4.73
N SER A 13 -13.08 2.00 3.97
CA SER A 13 -12.89 2.49 2.60
C SER A 13 -12.11 3.81 2.55
N THR A 14 -12.30 4.69 3.53
CA THR A 14 -11.51 5.92 3.64
C THR A 14 -10.04 5.59 3.96
N THR A 15 -9.83 4.74 4.96
CA THR A 15 -8.50 4.28 5.37
C THR A 15 -7.77 3.57 4.24
N SER A 16 -8.44 2.75 3.43
CA SER A 16 -7.81 2.06 2.30
C SER A 16 -7.35 3.03 1.21
N LYS A 17 -8.13 4.08 0.91
CA LYS A 17 -7.77 5.13 -0.05
C LYS A 17 -6.60 5.98 0.44
N ASP A 18 -6.60 6.33 1.71
CA ASP A 18 -5.50 7.08 2.34
C ASP A 18 -4.21 6.25 2.32
N LEU A 19 -4.29 4.96 2.66
CA LEU A 19 -3.16 4.03 2.56
C LEU A 19 -2.64 3.95 1.13
N ARG A 20 -3.50 3.78 0.13
CA ARG A 20 -3.07 3.71 -1.28
C ARG A 20 -2.37 4.98 -1.73
N THR A 21 -2.89 6.14 -1.34
CA THR A 21 -2.28 7.44 -1.67
C THR A 21 -0.90 7.55 -1.04
N PHE A 22 -0.80 7.27 0.27
CA PHE A 22 0.48 7.29 0.99
C PHE A 22 1.50 6.31 0.39
N ILE A 23 1.11 5.05 0.14
CA ILE A 23 1.98 4.02 -0.46
C ILE A 23 2.48 4.47 -1.84
N HIS A 24 1.59 5.09 -2.64
CA HIS A 24 1.94 5.59 -3.97
C HIS A 24 2.89 6.79 -3.94
N GLU A 25 2.71 7.72 -3.00
CA GLU A 25 3.64 8.83 -2.78
C GLU A 25 5.03 8.33 -2.37
N GLN A 26 5.11 7.36 -1.46
CA GLN A 26 6.38 6.75 -1.04
C GLN A 26 7.09 6.05 -2.20
N TRP A 27 6.34 5.32 -3.02
CA TRP A 27 6.88 4.71 -4.24
C TRP A 27 7.42 5.75 -5.22
N THR A 28 6.66 6.81 -5.47
CA THR A 28 7.06 7.88 -6.39
C THR A 28 8.35 8.56 -5.94
N GLN A 29 8.50 8.82 -4.64
CA GLN A 29 9.73 9.38 -4.07
C GLN A 29 10.93 8.43 -4.22
N HIS A 30 10.74 7.15 -3.93
CA HIS A 30 11.76 6.11 -4.11
C HIS A 30 12.16 5.97 -5.59
N ASP A 31 11.20 5.88 -6.49
CA ASP A 31 11.44 5.74 -7.92
C ASP A 31 12.14 6.97 -8.52
N ALA A 32 11.78 8.18 -8.09
CA ALA A 32 12.47 9.40 -8.51
C ALA A 32 13.96 9.42 -8.10
N LEU A 33 14.29 8.87 -6.93
CA LEU A 33 15.66 8.75 -6.44
C LEU A 33 16.46 7.66 -7.17
N PHE A 34 15.81 6.57 -7.59
CA PHE A 34 16.46 5.40 -8.19
C PHE A 34 16.48 5.37 -9.72
N MET A 35 15.37 5.72 -10.39
CA MET A 35 15.18 5.53 -11.84
C MET A 35 15.26 6.82 -12.66
N GLN A 36 14.78 7.96 -12.11
CA GLN A 36 14.63 9.19 -12.91
C GLN A 36 15.90 10.05 -13.01
N ASN A 37 16.96 9.68 -12.29
CA ASN A 37 18.27 10.29 -12.43
C ASN A 37 19.31 9.19 -12.73
N PRO A 38 19.53 8.82 -14.00
CA PRO A 38 20.53 7.82 -14.38
C PRO A 38 21.94 8.19 -13.87
N ASP A 39 22.21 9.50 -13.73
CA ASP A 39 23.40 9.99 -13.07
C ASP A 39 23.36 9.85 -11.54
N SER A 40 22.22 9.97 -10.85
CA SER A 40 22.16 9.81 -9.39
C SER A 40 22.50 8.41 -8.94
N TYR A 41 21.97 7.36 -9.57
CA TYR A 41 22.26 5.99 -9.14
C TYR A 41 23.76 5.69 -9.24
N ALA A 42 24.37 5.98 -10.40
CA ALA A 42 25.80 5.80 -10.64
C ALA A 42 26.66 6.74 -9.79
N THR A 43 26.25 8.00 -9.61
CA THR A 43 26.98 9.01 -8.82
C THR A 43 26.89 8.73 -7.33
N ILE A 44 25.75 8.25 -6.82
CA ILE A 44 25.58 7.83 -5.42
C ILE A 44 26.43 6.58 -5.16
N THR A 45 26.40 5.58 -6.04
CA THR A 45 27.28 4.41 -5.88
C THR A 45 28.76 4.77 -5.97
N GLN A 46 29.14 5.66 -6.89
CA GLN A 46 30.52 6.10 -7.05
C GLN A 46 30.98 6.96 -5.84
N SER A 47 30.13 7.87 -5.36
CA SER A 47 30.42 8.73 -4.20
C SER A 47 30.57 7.92 -2.92
N ILE A 48 29.68 6.95 -2.68
CA ILE A 48 29.76 6.06 -1.51
C ILE A 48 31.00 5.15 -1.60
N ALA A 49 31.31 4.61 -2.78
CA ALA A 49 32.50 3.78 -2.97
C ALA A 49 33.82 4.55 -2.72
N ASN A 50 33.82 5.87 -2.95
CA ASN A 50 34.97 6.75 -2.71
C ASN A 50 35.10 7.23 -1.26
N LEU A 51 34.00 7.26 -0.50
CA LEU A 51 33.96 7.72 0.91
C LEU A 51 34.33 6.63 1.93
N ILE A 52 34.15 5.35 1.57
CA ILE A 52 34.44 4.22 2.46
C ILE A 52 35.93 3.87 2.36
N PRO A 53 36.72 3.94 3.46
CA PRO A 53 38.08 3.41 3.51
C PRO A 53 38.04 1.91 3.12
N ASP A 54 38.91 1.47 2.21
CA ASP A 54 38.88 0.14 1.56
C ASP A 54 37.67 -0.15 0.63
N GLY A 55 36.87 0.85 0.27
CA GLY A 55 35.74 0.73 -0.66
C GLY A 55 36.15 0.55 -2.14
N LYS A 56 37.43 0.79 -2.47
CA LYS A 56 37.98 0.62 -3.82
C LYS A 56 37.94 -0.85 -4.25
N GLY A 57 36.91 -1.21 -5.02
CA GLY A 57 36.67 -2.57 -5.53
C GLY A 57 35.32 -3.15 -5.14
N LYS A 58 34.64 -2.60 -4.11
CA LYS A 58 33.32 -3.06 -3.64
C LYS A 58 32.14 -2.33 -4.29
N SER A 59 32.39 -1.52 -5.31
CA SER A 59 31.34 -0.81 -6.05
C SER A 59 30.32 -1.76 -6.68
N HIS A 60 30.75 -2.96 -7.05
CA HIS A 60 29.85 -4.01 -7.55
C HIS A 60 28.92 -4.54 -6.44
N GLU A 61 29.46 -4.84 -5.25
CA GLU A 61 28.67 -5.29 -4.09
C GLU A 61 27.62 -4.24 -3.68
N LEU A 62 28.02 -2.96 -3.68
CA LEU A 62 27.11 -1.86 -3.38
C LEU A 62 26.00 -1.72 -4.42
N LYS A 63 26.31 -1.85 -5.71
CA LYS A 63 25.30 -1.86 -6.79
C LYS A 63 24.33 -3.03 -6.63
N THR A 64 24.83 -4.22 -6.32
CA THR A 64 23.99 -5.40 -6.09
C THR A 64 23.09 -5.22 -4.87
N ALA A 65 23.62 -4.67 -3.78
CA ALA A 65 22.84 -4.39 -2.57
C ALA A 65 21.74 -3.34 -2.83
N LEU A 66 22.04 -2.27 -3.57
CA LEU A 66 21.06 -1.25 -3.94
C LEU A 66 19.98 -1.77 -4.88
N ALA A 67 20.34 -2.60 -5.87
CA ALA A 67 19.37 -3.25 -6.74
C ALA A 67 18.45 -4.18 -5.95
N SER A 68 19.02 -4.97 -5.02
CA SER A 68 18.24 -5.84 -4.11
C SER A 68 17.31 -5.03 -3.22
N TYR A 69 17.79 -3.91 -2.65
CA TYR A 69 16.97 -3.00 -1.86
C TYR A 69 15.81 -2.42 -2.67
N HIS A 70 16.06 -1.95 -3.91
CA HIS A 70 15.01 -1.45 -4.79
C HIS A 70 13.95 -2.53 -5.08
N GLN A 71 14.37 -3.77 -5.34
CA GLN A 71 13.46 -4.89 -5.59
C GLN A 71 12.63 -5.26 -4.35
N GLN A 72 13.23 -5.21 -3.15
CA GLN A 72 12.51 -5.42 -1.90
C GLN A 72 11.48 -4.32 -1.65
N PHE A 73 11.84 -3.06 -1.93
CA PHE A 73 10.93 -1.93 -1.82
C PHE A 73 9.74 -2.05 -2.78
N HIS A 74 9.98 -2.44 -4.03
CA HIS A 74 8.92 -2.72 -5.01
C HIS A 74 8.00 -3.84 -4.54
N SER A 75 8.55 -4.95 -4.04
CA SER A 75 7.76 -6.07 -3.52
C SER A 75 6.88 -5.65 -2.33
N CYS A 76 7.42 -4.79 -1.45
CA CYS A 76 6.67 -4.23 -0.32
C CYS A 76 5.54 -3.30 -0.78
N TYR A 77 5.82 -2.45 -1.77
CA TYR A 77 4.82 -1.59 -2.41
C TYR A 77 3.66 -2.40 -2.97
N ASP A 78 3.94 -3.46 -3.75
CA ASP A 78 2.90 -4.31 -4.34
C ASP A 78 2.05 -5.01 -3.27
N ALA A 79 2.70 -5.52 -2.22
CA ALA A 79 2.01 -6.20 -1.12
C ALA A 79 1.09 -5.24 -0.35
N LEU A 80 1.56 -4.04 -0.04
CA LEU A 80 0.78 -3.02 0.67
C LEU A 80 -0.37 -2.48 -0.19
N HIS A 81 -0.14 -2.27 -1.49
CA HIS A 81 -1.20 -1.86 -2.41
C HIS A 81 -2.27 -2.95 -2.54
N THR A 82 -1.86 -4.21 -2.63
CA THR A 82 -2.78 -5.37 -2.66
C THR A 82 -3.60 -5.46 -1.38
N LEU A 83 -2.98 -5.26 -0.22
CA LEU A 83 -3.68 -5.25 1.07
C LEU A 83 -4.73 -4.14 1.12
N ALA A 84 -4.38 -2.93 0.71
CA ALA A 84 -5.33 -1.82 0.69
C ALA A 84 -6.50 -2.06 -0.27
N GLU A 85 -6.26 -2.68 -1.42
CA GLU A 85 -7.33 -3.11 -2.35
C GLU A 85 -8.24 -4.17 -1.72
N GLN A 86 -7.69 -5.13 -0.98
CA GLN A 86 -8.49 -6.14 -0.27
C GLN A 86 -9.36 -5.51 0.82
N ILE A 87 -8.84 -4.54 1.57
CA ILE A 87 -9.60 -3.80 2.58
C ILE A 87 -10.77 -3.05 1.92
N ASP A 88 -10.55 -2.40 0.78
CA ASP A 88 -11.62 -1.69 0.06
C ASP A 88 -12.68 -2.64 -0.51
N LYS A 89 -12.28 -3.80 -1.05
CA LYS A 89 -13.24 -4.82 -1.51
C LYS A 89 -14.08 -5.36 -0.34
N ALA A 90 -13.45 -5.61 0.80
CA ALA A 90 -14.14 -6.10 1.98
C ALA A 90 -15.14 -5.05 2.51
N SER A 91 -14.75 -3.77 2.58
CA SER A 91 -15.66 -2.70 3.04
C SER A 91 -16.86 -2.53 2.12
N GLN A 92 -16.66 -2.57 0.80
CA GLN A 92 -17.74 -2.52 -0.19
C GLN A 92 -18.70 -3.72 -0.05
N GLN A 93 -18.18 -4.93 0.12
CA GLN A 93 -19.01 -6.12 0.34
C GLN A 93 -19.83 -6.02 1.63
N MET A 94 -19.24 -5.49 2.71
CA MET A 94 -19.95 -5.28 3.98
C MET A 94 -21.07 -4.24 3.84
N GLY A 95 -20.82 -3.12 3.18
CA GLY A 95 -21.85 -2.09 2.93
C GLY A 95 -22.99 -2.59 2.03
N GLN A 96 -22.67 -3.40 1.02
CA GLN A 96 -23.66 -4.05 0.17
C GLN A 96 -24.53 -5.03 0.98
N THR A 97 -23.89 -5.87 1.80
CA THR A 97 -24.60 -6.84 2.66
C THR A 97 -25.53 -6.15 3.63
N ASP A 98 -25.09 -5.07 4.29
CA ASP A 98 -25.93 -4.31 5.22
C ASP A 98 -27.15 -3.69 4.50
N THR A 99 -26.95 -3.18 3.29
CA THR A 99 -28.03 -2.66 2.44
C THR A 99 -29.06 -3.74 2.07
N ASP A 100 -28.59 -4.94 1.71
CA ASP A 100 -29.45 -6.05 1.31
C ASP A 100 -30.24 -6.62 2.50
N VAL A 101 -29.60 -6.71 3.68
CA VAL A 101 -30.25 -7.07 4.95
C VAL A 101 -31.33 -6.05 5.30
N LYS A 102 -31.02 -4.75 5.25
CA LYS A 102 -31.98 -3.68 5.53
C LYS A 102 -33.21 -3.76 4.61
N LYS A 103 -33.00 -3.93 3.30
CA LYS A 103 -34.11 -4.09 2.33
C LYS A 103 -34.97 -5.31 2.64
N SER A 104 -34.36 -6.42 3.05
CA SER A 104 -35.07 -7.66 3.40
C SER A 104 -35.99 -7.49 4.62
N PHE A 105 -35.56 -6.69 5.60
CA PHE A 105 -36.39 -6.33 6.76
C PHE A 105 -37.48 -5.32 6.41
N GLU A 106 -37.23 -4.35 5.53
CA GLU A 106 -38.22 -3.36 5.09
C GLU A 106 -39.30 -3.97 4.19
N GLN A 107 -38.99 -5.05 3.47
CA GLN A 107 -39.90 -5.79 2.59
C GLN A 107 -40.62 -6.95 3.28
N SER A 108 -40.26 -7.28 4.52
CA SER A 108 -41.01 -8.27 5.30
C SER A 108 -42.41 -7.71 5.60
N PRO A 109 -43.49 -8.33 5.11
CA PRO A 109 -44.82 -7.79 5.27
C PRO A 109 -45.14 -7.72 6.76
N LYS A 110 -45.61 -6.55 7.21
CA LYS A 110 -46.40 -6.42 8.43
C LYS A 110 -47.65 -7.27 8.25
N GLY A 111 -47.55 -8.55 8.57
CA GLY A 111 -48.55 -9.56 8.29
C GLY A 111 -48.58 -10.60 9.39
N PHE A 112 -48.77 -10.14 10.62
CA PHE A 112 -49.32 -10.93 11.72
C PHE A 112 -50.20 -9.97 12.54
N GLU A 113 -51.37 -9.66 12.00
CA GLU A 113 -52.58 -9.41 12.80
C GLU A 113 -53.50 -10.63 12.63
#